data_AF-A0A8T5LJ95-F1
#
_entry.id   AF-A0A8T5LJ95-F1
#
_cell.length_a   1.000
_cell.length_b   1.000
_cell.length_c   1.000
_cell.angle_alpha   90.00
_cell.angle_beta   90.00
_cell.angle_gamma   90.00
#
_symmetry.space_group_name_H-M   'P 1'
#
loop_
_entity.id
_entity.type
_entity.pdbx_description
1 polymer ?
#
loop_
_entity_poly.entity_id
_entity_poly.type
_entity_poly.pdbx_seq_one_letter_code
_entity_poly.pdbx_strand_id
1 'polypeptide(L)'
;MKHIGTCLDNIQIALFHMPKNLISDEDVAKATKIVNEIEAYAITLEKLVTNPKLHVYLNNLENTFIEMIKLQAHEIEKLLKDLKHMLQLLELYVQQLREMINDKHEKWSSKAQDLIMTIDQMFGGERGELRDEFKIALYKEHELKEIVDSEKHLAEFLK
;
A
#
# COMPACT_ATOMS: atom_id res chain seq x y z
N MET A 1 -8.12 6.97 -3.68
CA MET A 1 -7.02 5.98 -3.81
C MET A 1 -5.59 6.57 -3.92
N LYS A 2 -5.39 7.86 -4.23
CA LYS A 2 -4.07 8.52 -4.42
C LYS A 2 -3.10 8.34 -3.26
N HIS A 3 -3.59 8.52 -2.03
CA HIS A 3 -2.77 8.41 -0.83
C HIS A 3 -2.26 6.99 -0.56
N ILE A 4 -3.00 5.96 -1.00
CA ILE A 4 -2.54 4.57 -0.90
C ILE A 4 -1.32 4.39 -1.81
N GLY A 5 -1.43 4.76 -3.09
CA GLY A 5 -0.31 4.72 -4.02
C GLY A 5 0.93 5.44 -3.48
N THR A 6 0.79 6.67 -3.01
CA THR A 6 1.92 7.42 -2.41
C THR A 6 2.57 6.72 -1.23
N CYS A 7 1.80 6.05 -0.36
CA CYS A 7 2.39 5.33 0.77
C CYS A 7 3.15 4.08 0.32
N LEU A 8 2.62 3.34 -0.66
CA LEU A 8 3.33 2.20 -1.27
C LEU A 8 4.66 2.67 -1.88
N ASP A 9 4.63 3.79 -2.59
CA ASP A 9 5.82 4.39 -3.20
C ASP A 9 6.89 4.73 -2.16
N ASN A 10 6.48 5.36 -1.06
CA ASN A 10 7.39 5.78 -0.02
C ASN A 10 7.99 4.61 0.76
N ILE A 11 7.26 3.50 0.93
CA ILE A 11 7.79 2.27 1.54
C ILE A 11 8.93 1.72 0.68
N GLN A 12 8.74 1.61 -0.64
CA GLN A 12 9.78 1.11 -1.55
C GLN A 12 11.01 2.03 -1.58
N ILE A 13 10.78 3.35 -1.63
CA ILE A 13 11.88 4.34 -1.58
C ILE A 13 12.66 4.21 -0.27
N ALA A 14 11.98 4.08 0.87
CA ALA A 14 12.63 3.91 2.16
C ALA A 14 13.47 2.62 2.20
N LEU A 15 12.94 1.50 1.71
CA LEU A 15 13.65 0.23 1.61
C LEU A 15 14.90 0.31 0.72
N PHE A 16 14.82 1.01 -0.41
CA PHE A 16 15.97 1.20 -1.31
C PHE A 16 17.14 1.90 -0.60
N HIS A 17 16.86 2.77 0.37
CA HIS A 17 17.89 3.47 1.14
C HIS A 17 18.43 2.68 2.33
N MET A 18 17.92 1.47 2.58
CA MET A 18 18.36 0.63 3.69
C MET A 18 19.86 0.31 3.55
N PRO A 19 20.67 0.51 4.60
CA PRO A 19 22.09 0.20 4.52
C PRO A 19 22.32 -1.30 4.28
N LYS A 20 23.30 -1.60 3.43
CA LYS A 20 23.64 -3.00 3.12
C LYS A 20 24.34 -3.72 4.27
N ASN A 21 25.04 -2.96 5.10
CA ASN A 21 25.76 -3.43 6.28
C ASN A 21 25.49 -2.43 7.41
N LEU A 22 25.45 -2.93 8.65
CA LEU A 22 25.46 -2.07 9.84
C LEU A 22 26.87 -2.15 10.44
N ILE A 23 27.78 -1.25 10.05
CA ILE A 23 29.17 -1.28 10.55
C ILE A 23 29.39 -0.17 11.58
N SER A 24 28.72 0.96 11.41
CA SER A 24 28.84 2.14 12.25
C SER A 24 27.54 2.46 13.00
N ASP A 25 27.64 3.22 14.08
CA ASP A 25 26.46 3.76 14.80
C ASP A 25 25.58 4.63 13.87
N GLU A 26 26.17 5.26 12.87
CA GLU A 26 25.45 6.01 11.83
C GLU A 26 24.59 5.10 10.96
N ASP A 27 25.10 3.91 10.60
CA ASP A 27 24.33 2.91 9.84
C ASP A 27 23.14 2.40 10.65
N VAL A 28 23.29 2.19 11.97
CA VAL A 28 22.17 1.84 12.87
C VAL A 28 21.15 2.94 12.87
N ALA A 29 21.57 4.18 13.15
CA ALA A 29 20.67 5.30 13.23
C ALA A 29 19.88 5.45 11.93
N LYS A 30 20.54 5.25 10.79
CA LYS A 30 19.91 5.24 9.47
C LYS A 30 18.93 4.08 9.29
N ALA A 31 19.31 2.84 9.61
CA ALA A 31 18.44 1.68 9.50
C ALA A 31 17.22 1.80 10.41
N THR A 32 17.41 2.19 11.67
CA THR A 32 16.34 2.45 12.63
C THR A 32 15.38 3.52 12.11
N LYS A 33 15.91 4.62 11.57
CA LYS A 33 15.08 5.67 10.98
C LYS A 33 14.24 5.14 9.81
N ILE A 34 14.83 4.38 8.90
CA ILE A 34 14.12 3.79 7.75
C ILE A 34 13.03 2.82 8.23
N VAL A 35 13.33 1.95 9.19
CA VAL A 35 12.34 1.02 9.75
C VAL A 35 11.18 1.77 10.40
N ASN A 36 11.44 2.86 11.13
CA ASN A 36 10.41 3.73 11.68
C ASN A 36 9.56 4.40 10.58
N GLU A 37 10.18 4.84 9.49
CA GLU A 37 9.47 5.46 8.35
C GLU A 37 8.54 4.44 7.65
N ILE A 38 9.03 3.22 7.41
CA ILE A 38 8.24 2.12 6.83
C ILE A 38 7.02 1.82 7.71
N GLU A 39 7.21 1.71 9.03
CA GLU A 39 6.12 1.48 9.99
C GLU A 39 5.09 2.62 9.96
N ALA A 40 5.54 3.88 9.92
CA ALA A 40 4.64 5.03 9.85
C ALA A 40 3.78 5.02 8.57
N TYR A 41 4.36 4.64 7.42
CA TYR A 41 3.62 4.47 6.18
C TYR A 41 2.68 3.26 6.22
N ALA A 42 3.07 2.16 6.85
CA ALA A 42 2.22 0.98 7.04
C ALA A 42 0.97 1.31 7.88
N ILE A 43 1.16 2.01 9.01
CA ILE A 43 0.06 2.50 9.87
C ILE A 43 -0.87 3.43 9.08
N THR A 44 -0.30 4.29 8.22
CA THR A 44 -1.10 5.20 7.39
C THR A 44 -1.91 4.42 6.34
N LEU A 45 -1.29 3.44 5.68
CA LEU A 45 -1.97 2.54 4.74
C LEU A 45 -3.10 1.78 5.41
N GLU A 46 -2.88 1.23 6.60
CA GLU A 46 -3.90 0.50 7.33
C GLU A 46 -5.13 1.38 7.61
N LYS A 47 -4.91 2.62 8.07
CA LYS A 47 -6.00 3.60 8.29
C LYS A 47 -6.75 3.94 7.00
N LEU A 48 -6.05 4.00 5.86
CA LEU A 48 -6.67 4.28 4.57
C LEU A 48 -7.51 3.10 4.07
N VAL A 49 -7.00 1.87 4.21
CA VAL A 49 -7.65 0.63 3.75
C VAL A 49 -8.83 0.25 4.64
N THR A 50 -8.74 0.51 5.93
CA THR A 50 -9.83 0.23 6.91
C THR A 50 -10.81 1.38 7.06
N ASN A 51 -10.68 2.44 6.25
CA ASN A 51 -11.53 3.62 6.36
C ASN A 51 -13.01 3.24 6.08
N PRO A 52 -13.93 3.45 7.04
CA PRO A 52 -15.34 3.08 6.85
C PRO A 52 -15.99 3.77 5.64
N LYS A 53 -15.55 4.99 5.30
CA LYS A 53 -16.06 5.69 4.12
C LYS A 53 -15.72 4.97 2.83
N LEU A 54 -14.51 4.39 2.73
CA LEU A 54 -14.09 3.62 1.55
C LEU A 54 -14.98 2.40 1.35
N HIS A 55 -15.30 1.68 2.42
CA HIS A 55 -16.22 0.54 2.37
C HIS A 55 -17.63 0.93 1.93
N VAL A 56 -18.16 2.06 2.42
CA VAL A 56 -19.47 2.57 1.98
C VAL A 56 -19.46 2.89 0.49
N TYR A 57 -18.41 3.54 -0.02
CA TYR A 57 -18.29 3.84 -1.45
C TYR A 57 -18.21 2.57 -2.30
N LEU A 58 -17.40 1.59 -1.91
CA LEU A 58 -17.31 0.31 -2.64
C LEU A 58 -18.64 -0.43 -2.67
N ASN A 59 -19.32 -0.53 -1.53
CA ASN A 59 -20.64 -1.15 -1.47
C ASN A 59 -21.65 -0.44 -2.36
N ASN A 60 -21.61 0.90 -2.46
CA ASN A 60 -22.50 1.63 -3.38
C ASN A 60 -22.19 1.30 -4.85
N LEU A 61 -20.90 1.16 -5.21
CA LEU A 61 -20.48 0.80 -6.56
C LEU A 61 -20.84 -0.66 -6.90
N GLU A 62 -20.76 -1.59 -5.96
CA GLU A 62 -21.18 -2.99 -6.15
C GLU A 62 -22.71 -3.13 -6.36
N ASN A 63 -23.49 -2.17 -5.85
CA ASN A 63 -24.96 -2.17 -5.97
C ASN A 63 -25.48 -1.36 -7.16
N THR A 64 -24.62 -0.81 -8.02
CA THR A 64 -25.06 -0.09 -9.23
C THR A 64 -25.68 -1.02 -10.28
N PHE A 65 -26.41 -0.46 -11.26
CA PHE A 65 -26.97 -1.23 -12.37
C PHE A 65 -25.96 -1.50 -13.49
N ILE A 66 -24.82 -0.82 -13.49
CA ILE A 66 -23.79 -0.94 -14.53
C ILE A 66 -22.81 -2.06 -14.19
N GLU A 67 -22.86 -3.17 -14.93
CA GLU A 67 -22.07 -4.39 -14.68
C GLU A 67 -20.55 -4.13 -14.65
N MET A 68 -20.06 -3.29 -15.55
CA MET A 68 -18.64 -2.93 -15.58
C MET A 68 -18.19 -2.26 -14.27
N ILE A 69 -19.03 -1.41 -13.67
CA ILE A 69 -18.71 -0.72 -12.41
C ILE A 69 -18.70 -1.72 -11.26
N LYS A 70 -19.63 -2.69 -11.24
CA LYS A 70 -19.63 -3.77 -10.24
C LYS A 70 -18.34 -4.57 -10.27
N LEU A 71 -17.92 -4.99 -11.47
CA LEU A 71 -16.68 -5.75 -11.66
C LEU A 71 -15.48 -4.96 -11.15
N GLN A 72 -15.41 -3.67 -11.46
CA GLN A 72 -14.34 -2.80 -10.97
C GLN A 72 -14.36 -2.62 -9.44
N ALA A 73 -15.55 -2.47 -8.84
CA ALA A 73 -15.67 -2.37 -7.38
C ALA A 73 -15.17 -3.66 -6.70
N HIS A 74 -15.51 -4.82 -7.27
CA HIS A 74 -15.05 -6.11 -6.79
C HIS A 74 -13.52 -6.29 -6.94
N GLU A 75 -12.94 -5.87 -8.07
CA GLU A 75 -11.48 -5.83 -8.26
C GLU A 75 -10.80 -4.98 -7.17
N ILE A 76 -11.34 -3.79 -6.88
CA ILE A 76 -10.80 -2.91 -5.84
C ILE A 76 -10.94 -3.54 -4.45
N GLU A 77 -12.07 -4.16 -4.14
CA GLU A 77 -12.28 -4.83 -2.86
C GLU A 77 -11.26 -5.97 -2.64
N LYS A 78 -10.98 -6.74 -3.69
CA LYS A 78 -9.94 -7.78 -3.67
C LYS A 78 -8.56 -7.19 -3.43
N LEU A 79 -8.20 -6.13 -4.16
CA LEU A 79 -6.92 -5.43 -3.98
C LEU A 79 -6.74 -4.90 -2.54
N LEU A 80 -7.81 -4.40 -1.92
CA LEU A 80 -7.76 -3.95 -0.52
C LEU A 80 -7.58 -5.11 0.47
N LYS A 81 -8.19 -6.27 0.20
CA LYS A 81 -7.98 -7.49 1.00
C LYS A 81 -6.53 -7.97 0.91
N ASP A 82 -5.99 -8.02 -0.30
CA ASP A 82 -4.60 -8.40 -0.54
C ASP A 82 -3.65 -7.41 0.16
N LEU A 83 -3.90 -6.10 0.03
CA LEU A 83 -3.12 -5.06 0.71
C LEU A 83 -3.20 -5.19 2.24
N LYS A 84 -4.37 -5.50 2.81
CA LYS A 84 -4.51 -5.72 4.24
C LYS A 84 -3.66 -6.92 4.71
N HIS A 85 -3.65 -8.01 3.95
CA HIS A 85 -2.81 -9.16 4.27
C HIS A 85 -1.32 -8.81 4.21
N MET A 86 -0.91 -8.04 3.20
CA MET A 86 0.48 -7.58 3.07
C MET A 86 0.90 -6.65 4.21
N LEU A 87 0.02 -5.79 4.72
CA LEU A 87 0.32 -4.95 5.87
C LEU A 87 0.58 -5.77 7.14
N GLN A 88 -0.14 -6.87 7.35
CA GLN A 88 0.11 -7.80 8.46
C GLN A 88 1.48 -8.48 8.34
N LEU A 89 1.87 -8.89 7.13
CA LEU A 89 3.20 -9.46 6.89
C LEU A 89 4.31 -8.41 7.07
N LEU A 90 4.07 -7.19 6.60
CA LEU A 90 5.00 -6.07 6.76
C LEU A 90 5.28 -5.76 8.23
N GLU A 91 4.24 -5.74 9.07
CA GLU A 91 4.38 -5.55 10.52
C GLU A 91 5.32 -6.59 11.14
N LEU A 92 5.13 -7.87 10.80
CA LEU A 92 5.99 -8.96 11.27
C LEU A 92 7.45 -8.78 10.82
N TYR A 93 7.67 -8.36 9.57
CA TYR A 93 9.02 -8.17 9.04
C TYR A 93 9.70 -6.91 9.59
N VAL A 94 8.95 -5.83 9.81
CA VAL A 94 9.43 -4.62 10.49
C VAL A 94 9.90 -4.95 11.90
N GLN A 95 9.12 -5.75 12.64
CA GLN A 95 9.51 -6.20 13.98
C GLN A 95 10.80 -7.02 13.94
N GLN A 96 10.93 -7.98 13.02
CA GLN A 96 12.15 -8.76 12.85
C GLN A 96 13.37 -7.88 12.51
N LEU A 97 13.21 -6.86 11.66
CA LEU A 97 14.27 -5.92 11.34
C LEU A 97 14.69 -5.10 12.57
N ARG A 98 13.73 -4.65 13.39
CA ARG A 98 14.04 -3.96 14.67
C ARG A 98 14.86 -4.84 15.61
N GLU A 99 14.46 -6.09 15.78
CA GLU A 99 15.20 -7.06 16.62
C GLU A 99 16.63 -7.25 16.11
N MET A 100 16.81 -7.42 14.79
CA MET A 100 18.14 -7.57 14.18
C MET A 100 19.02 -6.32 14.32
N ILE A 101 18.43 -5.13 14.29
CA ILE A 101 19.16 -3.88 14.53
C ILE A 101 19.63 -3.81 15.99
N ASN A 102 18.78 -4.23 16.94
CA ASN A 102 19.07 -4.18 18.38
C ASN A 102 20.10 -5.25 18.83
N ASP A 103 20.10 -6.43 18.21
CA ASP A 103 20.97 -7.57 18.56
C ASP A 103 22.45 -7.43 18.12
N LYS A 104 22.90 -6.20 17.87
CA LYS A 104 24.27 -5.81 17.52
C LYS A 104 24.80 -6.46 16.23
N HIS A 105 24.58 -5.75 15.13
CA HIS A 105 25.56 -5.40 14.08
C HIS A 105 26.33 -6.49 13.32
N GLU A 106 27.02 -7.41 14.00
CA GLU A 106 28.04 -8.28 13.41
C GLU A 106 27.49 -9.20 12.31
N LYS A 107 26.16 -9.38 12.29
CA LYS A 107 25.46 -10.16 11.27
C LYS A 107 24.14 -9.49 10.91
N TRP A 108 24.16 -8.22 10.51
CA TRP A 108 23.22 -7.77 9.49
C TRP A 108 23.37 -8.72 8.31
N SER A 109 22.56 -9.77 8.32
CA SER A 109 22.86 -11.03 7.66
C SER A 109 22.14 -11.09 6.33
N SER A 110 22.43 -12.13 5.56
CA SER A 110 21.62 -12.47 4.38
C SER A 110 20.12 -12.45 4.70
N LYS A 111 19.73 -12.85 5.92
CA LYS A 111 18.33 -12.81 6.37
C LYS A 111 17.72 -11.41 6.38
N ALA A 112 18.46 -10.36 6.75
CA ALA A 112 17.96 -8.99 6.70
C ALA A 112 17.76 -8.53 5.25
N GLN A 113 18.69 -8.88 4.35
CA GLN A 113 18.58 -8.60 2.92
C GLN A 113 17.42 -9.38 2.27
N ASP A 114 17.22 -10.64 2.65
CA ASP A 114 16.11 -11.47 2.19
C ASP A 114 14.77 -10.88 2.65
N LEU A 115 14.68 -10.37 3.88
CA LEU A 115 13.49 -9.67 4.38
C LEU A 115 13.25 -8.38 3.61
N ILE A 116 14.27 -7.55 3.36
CA ILE A 116 14.14 -6.32 2.58
C ILE A 116 13.65 -6.62 1.16
N MET A 117 14.22 -7.63 0.52
CA MET A 117 13.81 -8.06 -0.82
C MET A 117 12.40 -8.64 -0.81
N THR A 118 12.02 -9.40 0.22
CA THR A 118 10.65 -9.93 0.35
C THR A 118 9.65 -8.78 0.50
N ILE A 119 9.96 -7.78 1.33
CA ILE A 119 9.12 -6.60 1.46
C ILE A 119 9.01 -5.84 0.12
N ASP A 120 10.12 -5.62 -0.56
CA ASP A 120 10.11 -4.94 -1.86
C ASP A 120 9.25 -5.70 -2.90
N GLN A 121 9.38 -7.03 -2.95
CA GLN A 121 8.58 -7.89 -3.84
C GLN A 121 7.08 -7.87 -3.50
N MET A 122 6.70 -7.83 -2.22
CA MET A 122 5.29 -7.70 -1.82
C MET A 122 4.65 -6.43 -2.39
N PHE A 123 5.41 -5.35 -2.48
CA PHE A 123 4.93 -4.09 -3.05
C PHE A 123 5.15 -3.96 -4.57
N GLY A 124 5.44 -5.07 -5.24
CA GLY A 124 5.56 -5.17 -6.70
C GLY A 124 6.99 -5.26 -7.23
N GLY A 125 8.02 -5.22 -6.39
CA GLY A 125 9.42 -5.25 -6.79
C GLY A 125 9.75 -4.22 -7.89
N GLU A 126 10.69 -4.55 -8.79
CA GLU A 126 10.99 -3.75 -10.00
C GLU A 126 9.81 -3.62 -10.99
N ARG A 127 8.78 -4.48 -10.88
CA ARG A 127 7.66 -4.53 -11.84
C ARG A 127 6.46 -3.69 -11.44
N GLY A 128 6.33 -3.31 -10.17
CA GLY A 128 5.29 -2.40 -9.69
C GLY A 128 3.84 -2.86 -9.94
N GLU A 129 3.58 -4.17 -10.14
CA GLU A 129 2.28 -4.68 -10.61
C GLU A 129 1.13 -4.23 -9.69
N LEU A 130 1.31 -4.34 -8.37
CA LEU A 130 0.31 -3.86 -7.40
C LEU A 130 0.15 -2.32 -7.43
N ARG A 131 1.24 -1.59 -7.67
CA ARG A 131 1.24 -0.13 -7.80
C ARG A 131 0.47 0.30 -9.05
N ASP A 132 0.63 -0.43 -10.14
CA ASP A 132 -0.04 -0.17 -11.41
C ASP A 132 -1.51 -0.60 -11.37
N GLU A 133 -1.86 -1.69 -10.68
CA GLU A 133 -3.24 -2.07 -10.39
C GLU A 133 -3.98 -0.99 -9.57
N PHE A 134 -3.31 -0.43 -8.54
CA PHE A 134 -3.88 0.68 -7.77
C PHE A 134 -3.94 2.01 -8.55
N LYS A 135 -3.02 2.26 -9.49
CA LYS A 135 -3.11 3.39 -10.43
C LYS A 135 -4.26 3.23 -11.43
N ILE A 136 -4.50 2.01 -11.92
CA ILE A 136 -5.64 1.68 -12.79
C ILE A 136 -6.94 1.84 -11.99
N ALA A 137 -6.99 1.37 -10.75
CA ALA A 137 -8.12 1.59 -9.85
C ALA A 137 -8.37 3.09 -9.57
N LEU A 138 -7.31 3.89 -9.43
CA LEU A 138 -7.35 5.36 -9.31
C LEU A 138 -7.94 6.03 -10.55
N TYR A 139 -7.50 5.60 -11.73
CA TYR A 139 -7.98 6.14 -13.00
C TYR A 139 -9.46 5.79 -13.21
N LYS A 140 -9.84 4.55 -12.90
CA LYS A 140 -11.24 4.11 -12.88
C LYS A 140 -12.07 4.84 -11.81
N GLU A 141 -11.53 5.18 -10.63
CA GLU A 141 -12.22 6.00 -9.61
C GLU A 141 -12.66 7.37 -10.17
N HIS A 142 -11.81 7.97 -11.02
CA HIS A 142 -12.11 9.24 -11.68
C HIS A 142 -13.23 9.08 -12.71
N GLU A 143 -13.13 8.08 -13.61
CA GLU A 143 -14.16 7.77 -14.60
C GLU A 143 -15.51 7.43 -13.93
N LEU A 144 -15.48 6.68 -12.82
CA LEU A 144 -16.66 6.33 -12.03
C LEU A 144 -17.34 7.54 -11.40
N LYS A 145 -16.55 8.51 -10.90
CA LYS A 145 -17.09 9.79 -10.40
C LYS A 145 -17.74 10.61 -11.50
N GLU A 146 -17.12 10.66 -12.68
CA GLU A 146 -17.69 11.35 -13.85
C GLU A 146 -19.00 10.73 -14.31
N ILE A 147 -19.09 9.39 -14.34
CA ILE A 147 -20.35 8.69 -14.67
C ILE A 147 -21.43 9.01 -13.65
N VAL A 148 -21.14 8.92 -12.34
CA VAL A 148 -22.12 9.22 -11.28
C VAL A 148 -22.59 10.68 -11.32
N ASP A 149 -21.68 11.63 -11.56
CA ASP A 149 -22.05 13.04 -11.71
C ASP A 149 -22.84 13.30 -13.01
N SER A 150 -22.55 12.57 -14.09
CA SER A 150 -23.34 12.62 -15.33
C SER A 150 -24.76 12.05 -15.16
N GLU A 151 -24.91 10.98 -14.38
CA GLU A 151 -26.22 10.39 -14.05
C GLU A 151 -27.05 11.30 -13.13
N LYS A 152 -26.41 12.00 -12.19
CA LYS A 152 -27.07 13.06 -11.40
C LYS A 152 -27.56 14.21 -12.28
N HIS A 153 -26.74 14.67 -13.22
CA HIS A 153 -27.15 15.71 -14.17
C HIS A 153 -28.29 15.24 -15.09
N LEU A 154 -28.29 13.98 -15.52
CA LEU A 154 -29.41 13.40 -16.27
C LEU A 154 -30.70 13.31 -15.43
N ALA A 155 -30.60 12.99 -14.15
CA ALA A 155 -31.74 12.97 -13.22
C ALA A 155 -32.33 14.36 -12.95
N GLU A 156 -31.55 15.43 -13.09
CA GLU A 156 -32.03 16.82 -13.03
C GLU A 156 -32.75 17.27 -14.31
N PHE A 157 -32.36 16.73 -15.47
CA PHE A 157 -33.02 17.00 -16.76
C PHE A 157 -34.34 16.24 -16.97
N LEU A 158 -34.53 15.14 -16.25
CA LEU A 158 -35.73 14.28 -16.31
C LEU A 158 -36.82 14.68 -15.28
N LYS A 159 -36.65 15.79 -14.58
CA LYS A 159 -37.66 16.44 -13.73
C LYS A 159 -38.29 17.63 -14.45
#